data_AF-A0A6J1STW2-F1
#
_entry.id   AF-A0A6J1STW2-F1
#
_cell.length_a   1.000
_cell.length_b   1.000
_cell.length_c   1.000
_cell.angle_alpha   90.00
_cell.angle_beta   90.00
_cell.angle_gamma   90.00
#
_symmetry.space_group_name_H-M   'P 1'
#
loop_
_entity.id
_entity.type
_entity.pdbx_description
1 polymer ?
#
loop_
_entity_poly.entity_id
_entity_poly.type
_entity_poly.pdbx_seq_one_letter_code
_entity_poly.pdbx_strand_id
1 'polypeptide(L)'
;MEQNALRNFKDFLQVYNYMSNTCFQHCVNNFYSRDLASDEENCVDLCVRKHINVNHRIMGVFVELQPMIVNKRIEEMNQAQAALQLEQQTQSQA
;
A
#
# COMPACT_ATOMS: atom_id res chain seq x y z
N MET A 1 0.73 -13.47 -19.29
CA MET A 1 1.27 -14.07 -18.04
C MET A 1 2.51 -13.33 -17.53
N GLU A 2 3.46 -12.97 -18.40
CA GLU A 2 4.71 -12.29 -18.01
C GLU A 2 4.52 -10.93 -17.29
N GLN A 3 3.55 -10.11 -17.71
CA GLN A 3 3.30 -8.80 -17.08
C GLN A 3 2.86 -8.87 -15.61
N ASN A 4 2.14 -9.93 -15.22
CA ASN A 4 1.71 -10.09 -13.82
C ASN A 4 2.89 -10.46 -12.92
N ALA A 5 3.80 -11.30 -13.41
CA ALA A 5 5.02 -11.65 -12.68
C ALA A 5 5.93 -10.43 -12.49
N LEU A 6 6.11 -9.61 -13.54
CA LEU A 6 6.88 -8.36 -13.47
C LEU A 6 6.27 -7.35 -12.48
N ARG A 7 4.94 -7.23 -12.46
CA ARG A 7 4.24 -6.37 -11.49
C ARG A 7 4.46 -6.87 -10.06
N ASN A 8 4.23 -8.15 -9.79
CA ASN A 8 4.42 -8.73 -8.47
C ASN A 8 5.87 -8.58 -7.97
N PHE A 9 6.83 -8.72 -8.88
CA PHE A 9 8.24 -8.52 -8.54
C PHE A 9 8.56 -7.06 -8.20
N LYS A 10 8.02 -6.11 -8.98
CA LYS A 10 8.15 -4.68 -8.69
C LYS A 10 7.55 -4.34 -7.32
N ASP A 11 6.37 -4.87 -7.01
CA ASP A 11 5.69 -4.62 -5.75
C ASP A 11 6.49 -5.21 -4.58
N PHE A 12 7.05 -6.41 -4.74
CA PHE A 12 7.96 -7.01 -3.77
C PHE A 12 9.19 -6.14 -3.51
N LEU A 13 9.87 -5.68 -4.57
CA LEU A 13 11.05 -4.81 -4.43
C LEU A 13 10.72 -3.49 -3.75
N GLN A 14 9.53 -2.92 -4.02
CA GLN A 14 9.10 -1.69 -3.37
C GLN A 14 8.92 -1.90 -1.85
N VAL A 15 8.29 -3.01 -1.44
CA VAL A 15 8.16 -3.36 -0.02
C VAL A 15 9.52 -3.62 0.62
N TYR A 16 10.41 -4.33 -0.07
CA TYR A 16 11.77 -4.63 0.41
C TYR A 16 12.58 -3.34 0.65
N ASN A 17 12.57 -2.41 -0.31
CA ASN A 17 13.30 -1.15 -0.21
C ASN A 17 12.74 -0.27 0.92
N TYR A 18 11.41 -0.19 1.03
CA TYR A 18 10.77 0.56 2.10
C TYR A 18 11.11 -0.02 3.47
N MET A 19 10.93 -1.33 3.65
CA MET A 19 11.23 -2.03 4.89
C MET A 19 12.70 -1.86 5.30
N SER A 20 13.63 -2.04 4.35
CA SER A 20 15.07 -1.90 4.59
C SER A 20 15.41 -0.49 5.07
N ASN A 21 14.87 0.54 4.41
CA ASN A 21 15.10 1.93 4.81
C ASN A 21 14.51 2.23 6.20
N THR A 22 13.27 1.80 6.47
CA THR A 22 12.61 2.00 7.76
C THR A 22 13.38 1.30 8.89
N CYS A 23 13.76 0.04 8.72
CA CYS A 23 14.48 -0.68 9.77
C CYS A 23 15.89 -0.10 10.00
N PHE A 24 16.58 0.35 8.94
CA PHE A 24 17.85 1.05 9.10
C PHE A 24 17.69 2.34 9.92
N GLN A 25 16.71 3.19 9.58
CA GLN A 25 16.46 4.45 10.29
C GLN A 25 16.05 4.26 11.76
N HIS A 26 15.38 3.15 12.10
CA HIS A 26 14.92 2.90 13.46
C HIS A 26 15.93 2.14 14.33
N CYS A 27 16.71 1.23 13.74
CA CYS A 27 17.56 0.31 14.50
C CYS A 27 19.04 0.65 14.47
N VAL A 28 19.54 1.25 13.38
CA VAL A 28 20.97 1.58 13.26
C VAL A 28 21.19 2.99 13.80
N ASN A 29 21.73 3.06 15.01
CA ASN A 29 21.94 4.32 15.73
C ASN A 29 23.40 4.53 16.14
N ASN A 30 24.22 3.48 16.08
CA ASN A 30 25.62 3.52 16.45
C ASN A 30 26.50 3.46 15.19
N PHE A 31 27.36 4.46 15.02
CA PHE A 31 28.29 4.55 13.89
C PHE A 31 29.77 4.53 14.34
N TYR A 32 30.07 4.04 15.54
CA TYR A 32 31.44 3.90 16.05
C TYR A 32 32.20 2.73 15.40
N SER A 33 31.49 1.71 14.90
CA SER A 33 32.04 0.55 14.18
C SER A 33 31.41 0.39 12.81
N ARG A 34 32.09 -0.33 11.92
CA ARG A 34 31.55 -0.73 10.62
C ARG A 34 30.54 -1.87 10.74
N ASP A 35 30.75 -2.74 11.72
CA ASP A 35 29.87 -3.87 12.00
C ASP A 35 28.73 -3.43 12.92
N LEU A 36 27.57 -4.08 12.75
CA LEU A 36 26.39 -3.87 13.58
C LEU A 36 26.65 -4.34 15.01
N ALA A 37 26.17 -3.59 16.00
CA ALA A 37 26.15 -4.06 17.36
C ALA A 37 25.07 -5.16 17.55
N SER A 38 25.27 -6.06 18.52
CA SER A 38 24.31 -7.16 18.78
C SER A 38 22.88 -6.66 19.04
N ASP A 39 22.72 -5.49 19.68
CA ASP A 39 21.41 -4.88 19.92
C ASP A 39 20.76 -4.39 18.62
N GLU A 40 21.54 -3.86 17.68
CA GLU A 40 21.06 -3.41 16.37
C GLU A 40 20.66 -4.61 15.50
N GLU A 41 21.43 -5.70 15.52
CA GLU A 41 21.07 -6.95 14.84
C GLU A 41 19.72 -7.50 15.34
N ASN A 42 19.56 -7.58 16.67
CA ASN A 42 18.31 -8.02 17.29
C ASN A 42 17.13 -7.08 16.93
N CYS A 43 17.36 -5.76 16.93
CA CYS A 43 16.35 -4.78 16.54
C CYS A 43 15.91 -4.97 15.08
N VAL A 44 16.86 -5.19 14.16
CA VAL A 44 16.57 -5.38 12.73
C VAL A 44 15.74 -6.65 12.50
N ASP A 45 16.05 -7.77 13.16
CA ASP A 45 15.24 -9.01 13.05
C ASP A 45 13.80 -8.78 13.51
N LEU A 46 13.62 -8.13 14.66
CA LEU A 46 12.30 -7.80 15.20
C LEU A 46 11.55 -6.82 14.30
N CYS A 47 12.24 -5.80 13.76
CA CYS A 47 11.67 -4.82 12.85
C CYS A 47 11.12 -5.48 11.59
N VAL A 48 11.92 -6.34 10.94
CA VAL A 48 11.52 -7.07 9.73
C VAL A 48 10.34 -7.98 10.01
N ARG A 49 10.38 -8.78 11.09
CA ARG A 49 9.26 -9.68 11.46
C ARG A 49 7.98 -8.90 11.73
N LYS A 50 8.08 -7.77 12.44
CA LYS A 50 6.94 -6.89 12.69
C LYS A 50 6.40 -6.31 11.39
N HIS A 51 7.26 -5.81 10.51
CA HIS A 51 6.86 -5.23 9.23
C HIS A 51 6.13 -6.24 8.34
N ILE A 52 6.64 -7.48 8.24
CA ILE A 52 5.99 -8.56 7.47
C ILE A 52 4.61 -8.88 8.04
N ASN A 53 4.49 -9.07 9.35
CA ASN A 53 3.22 -9.39 10.00
C ASN A 53 2.18 -8.27 9.84
N VAL A 54 2.63 -7.02 9.99
CA VAL A 54 1.79 -5.84 9.77
C VAL A 54 1.35 -5.74 8.32
N ASN A 55 2.26 -5.93 7.37
CA ASN A 55 1.93 -5.91 5.94
C ASN A 55 0.89 -6.98 5.58
N HIS A 56 1.05 -8.21 6.08
CA HIS A 56 0.05 -9.26 5.89
C HIS A 56 -1.30 -8.92 6.52
N ARG A 57 -1.31 -8.34 7.72
CA ARG A 57 -2.55 -7.92 8.39
C ARG A 57 -3.26 -6.80 7.62
N ILE A 58 -2.52 -5.79 7.16
CA ILE A 58 -3.04 -4.69 6.35
C ILE A 58 -3.62 -5.23 5.04
N MET A 59 -2.91 -6.15 4.37
CA MET A 59 -3.39 -6.77 3.14
C MET A 59 -4.69 -7.54 3.36
N GLY A 60 -4.81 -8.28 4.48
CA GLY A 60 -6.05 -8.97 4.85
C GLY A 60 -7.22 -8.01 5.01
N VAL A 61 -7.05 -6.95 5.79
CA VAL A 61 -8.08 -5.92 5.99
C VAL A 61 -8.42 -5.18 4.69
N PHE A 62 -7.41 -4.91 3.86
CA PHE A 62 -7.60 -4.26 2.57
C PHE A 62 -8.46 -5.11 1.64
N VAL A 63 -8.18 -6.41 1.52
CA VAL A 63 -8.98 -7.33 0.71
C VAL A 63 -10.44 -7.41 1.20
N GLU A 64 -10.68 -7.34 2.51
CA GLU A 64 -12.02 -7.34 3.08
C GLU A 64 -12.80 -6.04 2.78
N LEU A 65 -12.14 -4.88 2.89
CA LEU A 65 -12.81 -3.57 2.79
C LEU A 65 -12.87 -3.00 1.36
N GLN A 66 -11.91 -3.35 0.51
CA GLN A 66 -11.79 -2.79 -0.84
C GLN A 66 -13.06 -2.99 -1.69
N PRO A 67 -13.73 -4.15 -1.70
CA PRO A 67 -14.96 -4.33 -2.48
C PRO A 67 -16.08 -3.37 -2.06
N MET A 68 -16.27 -3.18 -0.75
CA MET A 68 -17.29 -2.26 -0.22
C MET A 68 -17.00 -0.81 -0.65
N ILE A 69 -15.74 -0.39 -0.55
CA ILE A 69 -15.30 0.95 -0.95
C ILE A 69 -15.49 1.15 -2.47
N VAL A 70 -15.13 0.16 -3.27
CA VAL A 70 -15.27 0.22 -4.74
C VAL A 70 -16.75 0.27 -5.14
N ASN A 71 -17.61 -0.54 -4.53
CA ASN A 71 -19.06 -0.53 -4.82
C ASN A 71 -19.67 0.85 -4.52
N LYS A 72 -19.36 1.41 -3.34
CA LYS A 72 -19.81 2.76 -2.98
C LYS A 72 -19.35 3.81 -3.99
N ARG A 73 -18.10 3.73 -4.45
CA ARG A 73 -17.53 4.64 -5.45
C ARG A 73 -18.22 4.52 -6.81
N ILE A 74 -18.64 3.31 -7.21
CA ILE A 74 -19.39 3.09 -8.45
C ILE A 74 -20.79 3.69 -8.34
N GLU A 75 -21.47 3.51 -7.20
CA GLU A 75 -22.80 4.10 -6.97
C GLU A 75 -22.77 5.63 -7.04
N GLU A 76 -21.80 6.27 -6.38
CA GLU A 76 -21.60 7.72 -6.41
C GLU A 76 -21.32 8.21 -7.84
N MET A 77 -20.50 7.49 -8.61
CA MET A 77 -20.20 7.82 -10.01
C MET A 77 -21.44 7.70 -10.90
N ASN A 78 -22.26 6.67 -10.72
CA ASN A 78 -23.48 6.47 -11.49
C ASN A 78 -24.51 7.57 -11.21
N GLN A 79 -24.65 7.99 -9.95
CA GLN A 79 -25.53 9.11 -9.56
C GLN A 79 -25.05 10.43 -10.17
N ALA A 80 -23.75 10.71 -10.11
CA ALA A 80 -23.16 11.90 -10.72
C ALA A 80 -23.36 11.91 -12.26
N GLN A 81 -23.19 10.76 -12.92
CA GLN A 81 -23.46 10.64 -14.35
C GLN A 81 -24.93 10.86 -14.70
N ALA A 82 -25.85 10.32 -13.92
CA ALA A 82 -27.29 10.53 -14.14
C ALA A 82 -27.69 12.01 -13.98
N ALA A 83 -27.13 12.71 -12.99
CA ALA A 83 -27.36 14.14 -12.81
C ALA A 83 -26.85 14.97 -13.99
N LEU A 84 -25.64 14.69 -14.49
CA LEU A 84 -25.07 15.37 -15.67
C LEU A 84 -25.87 15.10 -16.95
N GLN A 85 -26.41 13.88 -17.12
CA GLN A 85 -27.27 13.57 -18.26
C GLN A 85 -28.59 14.33 -18.24
N LEU A 86 -29.20 14.50 -17.05
CA LEU A 86 -30.41 15.31 -16.88
C LEU A 86 -30.14 16.79 -17.20
N GLU A 87 -29.02 17.33 -16.73
CA GLU A 87 -28.60 18.72 -17.03
C GLU A 87 -28.37 18.93 -18.54
N GLN A 88 -27.72 17.99 -19.22
CA GLN A 88 -27.51 18.04 -20.68
C GLN A 88 -28.83 17.96 -21.48
N GLN A 89 -29.81 17.18 -21.01
CA GLN A 89 -31.14 17.11 -21.62
C GLN A 89 -31.92 18.42 -21.43
N THR A 90 -31.80 19.08 -20.28
CA THR A 90 -32.45 20.38 -20.06
C THR A 90 -31.82 21.53 -20.86
N GLN A 91 -30.52 21.48 -21.15
CA GLN A 91 -29.84 22.50 -21.99
C GLN A 91 -30.05 22.32 -23.49
N SER A 92 -30.44 21.13 -23.95
CA SER A 92 -30.70 20.84 -25.37
C SER A 92 -32.16 21.07 -25.79
N GLN A 93 -33.05 21.38 -24.85
CA GLN A 93 -34.46 21.69 -25.09
C GLN A 93 -34.80 23.18 -24.90
N ALA A 94 -33.82 24.02 -24.59
CA ALA A 94 -33.90 25.49 -24.58
C ALA A 94 -33.17 26.06 -25.80
#